data_AF-A0AAV8FIH8-F1
#
_entry.id   AF-A0AAV8FIH8-F1
#
_cell.length_a   1.000
_cell.length_b   1.000
_cell.length_c   1.000
_cell.angle_alpha   90.00
_cell.angle_beta   90.00
_cell.angle_gamma   90.00
#
_symmetry.space_group_name_H-M   'P 1'
#
loop_
_entity.id
_entity.type
_entity.pdbx_description
1 polymer ?
#
loop_
_entity_poly.entity_id
_entity_poly.type
_entity_poly.pdbx_seq_one_letter_code
_entity_poly.pdbx_strand_id
1 'polypeptide(L)'
;MMLIIQLLLLISPSRTKAAEFGVIARDGCQDNCGGVPIPYPFGTSPSCSMSKDFEVSCNGTNNGTWTPYLLGSVKILNISLSLGQARVNNPVSSQCYNSTTNVVEYYNNSVLWDLRSLPYGYNQELNKFVVMGCDTLAYLTFVSGKISYVGGCISRCISLKSLNALPNGSCSGIGCCQIAIPRDTNLIKVDFDNRYNTAFEGVYLFSRCGYALMMETTGFIFNTAYLTTDELYRKEMPVVLDWATQAGSWVISATASMVIKATHTSKEAAKTSMNVPIKIHAPIQESVTIPKGHFTALVLSDGAKSLTIYANSTWH
;
A
#
# COMPACT_ATOMS: atom_id res chain seq x y z
N MET A 1 -21.18 40.10 -42.58
CA MET A 1 -20.77 39.51 -41.30
C MET A 1 -20.39 38.07 -41.56
N MET A 2 -19.17 37.94 -42.08
CA MET A 2 -18.55 36.75 -42.64
C MET A 2 -17.63 36.12 -41.59
N LEU A 3 -17.46 34.79 -41.67
CA LEU A 3 -16.28 34.04 -41.22
C LEU A 3 -15.98 33.92 -39.70
N ILE A 4 -16.79 33.18 -38.91
CA ILE A 4 -16.32 32.65 -37.60
C ILE A 4 -16.93 31.27 -37.20
N ILE A 5 -17.24 30.35 -38.13
CA ILE A 5 -17.85 29.05 -37.75
C ILE A 5 -17.28 27.83 -38.53
N GLN A 6 -15.96 27.75 -38.75
CA GLN A 6 -15.35 26.51 -39.29
C GLN A 6 -13.93 26.24 -38.76
N LEU A 7 -13.72 26.21 -37.44
CA LEU A 7 -12.43 25.74 -36.91
C LEU A 7 -12.54 25.05 -35.54
N LEU A 8 -13.28 23.94 -35.43
CA LEU A 8 -13.43 23.22 -34.15
C LEU A 8 -13.44 21.69 -34.20
N LEU A 9 -13.06 21.03 -35.29
CA LEU A 9 -13.07 19.56 -35.34
C LEU A 9 -11.89 18.98 -36.10
N LEU A 10 -10.72 18.90 -35.46
CA LEU A 10 -9.68 17.88 -35.69
C LEU A 10 -8.70 17.87 -34.49
N ILE A 11 -9.21 17.65 -33.28
CA ILE A 11 -8.36 17.17 -32.17
C ILE A 11 -8.70 15.70 -31.99
N SER A 12 -8.14 14.86 -32.86
CA SER A 12 -8.11 13.43 -32.62
C SER A 12 -7.39 13.20 -31.29
N PRO A 13 -7.96 12.48 -30.31
CA PRO A 13 -7.25 12.14 -29.10
C PRO A 13 -6.08 11.25 -29.52
N SER A 14 -4.88 11.81 -29.50
CA SER A 14 -3.66 11.03 -29.56
C SER A 14 -3.75 10.00 -28.44
N ARG A 15 -3.96 8.73 -28.80
CA ARG A 15 -3.80 7.63 -27.85
C ARG A 15 -2.32 7.59 -27.50
N THR A 16 -1.92 8.35 -26.48
CA THR A 16 -0.65 8.14 -25.82
C THR A 16 -0.75 6.75 -25.22
N LYS A 17 -0.13 5.77 -25.88
CA LYS A 17 0.20 4.53 -25.19
C LYS A 17 1.08 4.95 -24.02
N ALA A 18 0.60 4.75 -22.80
CA ALA A 18 1.47 4.82 -21.64
C ALA A 18 2.63 3.88 -21.93
N ALA A 19 3.86 4.39 -21.86
CA ALA A 19 5.03 3.52 -21.89
C ALA A 19 4.93 2.62 -20.66
N GLU A 20 4.67 1.33 -20.88
CA GLU A 20 4.88 0.32 -19.85
C GLU A 20 6.37 0.31 -19.57
N PHE A 21 6.76 0.93 -18.46
CA PHE A 21 8.11 0.79 -17.95
C PHE A 21 8.32 -0.68 -17.62
N GLY A 22 9.31 -1.30 -18.26
CA GLY A 22 9.71 -2.66 -17.95
C GLY A 22 10.01 -2.80 -16.45
N VAL A 23 9.63 -3.94 -15.90
CA VAL A 23 10.03 -4.35 -14.55
C VAL A 23 11.53 -4.60 -14.63
N ILE A 24 12.33 -3.79 -13.94
CA ILE A 24 13.79 -3.91 -13.97
C ILE A 24 14.21 -4.58 -12.66
N ALA A 25 14.38 -5.90 -12.70
CA ALA A 25 15.13 -6.62 -11.69
C ALA A 25 16.63 -6.34 -11.87
N ARG A 26 17.43 -6.70 -10.87
CA ARG A 26 18.89 -6.65 -10.98
C ARG A 26 19.37 -7.68 -12.02
N ASP A 27 20.43 -7.36 -12.76
CA ASP A 27 20.98 -8.27 -13.78
C ASP A 27 21.28 -9.66 -13.21
N GLY A 28 20.78 -10.70 -13.90
CA GLY A 28 20.93 -12.10 -13.46
C GLY A 28 19.98 -12.53 -12.34
N CYS A 29 19.06 -11.66 -11.90
CA CYS A 29 18.07 -11.98 -10.87
C CYS A 29 16.70 -12.29 -11.46
N GLN A 30 15.93 -13.11 -10.74
CA GLN A 30 14.56 -13.43 -11.07
C GLN A 30 13.67 -12.19 -10.89
N ASP A 31 12.92 -11.85 -11.94
CA ASP A 31 12.09 -10.64 -12.04
C ASP A 31 10.60 -10.88 -11.77
N ASN A 32 10.22 -12.12 -11.45
CA ASN A 32 8.83 -12.51 -11.23
C ASN A 32 8.71 -13.63 -10.19
N CYS A 33 7.66 -13.59 -9.37
CA CYS A 33 7.27 -14.70 -8.51
C CYS A 33 5.74 -14.86 -8.56
N GLY A 34 5.26 -15.99 -9.09
CA GLY A 34 3.82 -16.29 -9.08
C GLY A 34 2.97 -15.30 -9.89
N GLY A 35 3.53 -14.69 -10.94
CA GLY A 35 2.85 -13.66 -11.72
C GLY A 35 3.00 -12.25 -11.15
N VAL A 36 3.61 -12.08 -9.98
CA VAL A 36 3.94 -10.77 -9.41
C VAL A 36 5.34 -10.35 -9.85
N PRO A 37 5.51 -9.22 -10.55
CA PRO A 37 6.83 -8.72 -10.88
C PRO A 37 7.62 -8.28 -9.64
N ILE A 38 8.91 -8.59 -9.61
CA ILE A 38 9.85 -8.33 -8.53
C ILE A 38 10.95 -7.38 -9.06
N PRO A 39 10.69 -6.06 -9.09
CA PRO A 39 11.68 -5.08 -9.52
C PRO A 39 12.70 -4.80 -8.41
N TYR A 40 13.92 -4.39 -8.78
CA TYR A 40 14.84 -3.80 -7.82
C TYR A 40 14.21 -2.53 -7.21
N PRO A 41 14.29 -2.28 -5.89
CA PRO A 41 15.19 -2.87 -4.89
C PRO A 41 14.77 -4.23 -4.32
N PHE A 42 13.61 -4.76 -4.68
CA PHE A 42 13.16 -6.08 -4.26
C PHE A 42 13.94 -7.17 -4.98
N GLY A 43 14.11 -8.31 -4.31
CA GLY A 43 14.78 -9.46 -4.92
C GLY A 43 14.51 -10.76 -4.17
N THR A 44 14.57 -11.88 -4.89
CA THR A 44 14.28 -13.21 -4.34
C THR A 44 15.46 -13.86 -3.60
N SER A 45 16.57 -13.15 -3.49
CA SER A 45 17.78 -13.58 -2.79
C SER A 45 18.56 -12.38 -2.26
N PRO A 46 19.47 -12.59 -1.28
CA PRO A 46 20.27 -11.50 -0.71
C PRO A 46 21.17 -10.75 -1.72
N SER A 47 21.59 -11.39 -2.80
CA SER A 47 22.37 -10.72 -3.87
C SER A 47 21.48 -9.95 -4.85
N CYS A 48 20.18 -10.25 -4.88
CA CYS A 48 19.20 -9.67 -5.79
C CYS A 48 18.37 -8.54 -5.17
N SER A 49 18.32 -8.44 -3.85
CA SER A 49 17.69 -7.32 -3.15
C SER A 49 18.70 -6.25 -2.75
N MET A 50 18.21 -5.03 -2.50
CA MET A 50 19.05 -3.94 -1.98
C MET A 50 19.49 -4.17 -0.52
N SER A 51 18.60 -4.74 0.27
CA SER A 51 18.84 -5.10 1.67
C SER A 51 17.94 -6.28 2.05
N LYS A 52 18.14 -6.80 3.27
CA LYS A 52 17.28 -7.84 3.85
C LYS A 52 15.81 -7.40 3.93
N ASP A 53 15.54 -6.10 4.10
CA ASP A 53 14.17 -5.59 4.23
C ASP A 53 13.42 -5.57 2.88
N PHE A 54 14.15 -5.66 1.77
CA PHE A 54 13.61 -5.79 0.40
C PHE A 54 13.67 -7.23 -0.13
N GLU A 55 14.10 -8.19 0.69
CA GLU A 55 14.11 -9.60 0.28
C GLU A 55 12.69 -10.16 0.20
N VAL A 56 12.41 -10.85 -0.91
CA VAL A 56 11.12 -11.47 -1.21
C VAL A 56 11.27 -12.98 -1.15
N SER A 57 10.61 -13.62 -0.19
CA SER A 57 10.53 -15.08 -0.14
C SER A 57 9.52 -15.56 -1.19
N CYS A 58 10.00 -16.23 -2.23
CA CYS A 58 9.15 -16.83 -3.24
C CYS A 58 8.89 -18.30 -2.90
N ASN A 59 7.76 -18.60 -2.26
CA ASN A 59 7.46 -19.95 -1.79
C ASN A 59 6.58 -20.70 -2.79
N GLY A 60 7.00 -21.91 -3.16
CA GLY A 60 6.24 -22.82 -4.01
C GLY A 60 5.32 -23.73 -3.21
N THR A 61 4.19 -24.10 -3.80
CA THR A 61 3.32 -25.18 -3.32
C THR A 61 3.52 -26.43 -4.18
N ASN A 62 3.15 -27.61 -3.67
CA ASN A 62 3.26 -28.88 -4.42
C ASN A 62 2.50 -28.88 -5.75
N ASN A 63 1.55 -27.96 -5.94
CA ASN A 63 0.76 -27.81 -7.16
C ASN A 63 1.41 -26.87 -8.20
N GLY A 64 2.64 -26.41 -7.96
CA GLY A 64 3.37 -25.52 -8.88
C GLY A 64 3.03 -24.03 -8.76
N THR A 65 2.16 -23.65 -7.81
CA THR A 65 1.85 -22.24 -7.55
C THR A 65 2.91 -21.62 -6.66
N TRP A 66 3.49 -20.51 -7.11
CA TRP A 66 4.45 -19.71 -6.37
C TRP A 66 3.78 -18.48 -5.78
N THR A 67 4.15 -18.09 -4.56
CA THR A 67 3.62 -16.89 -3.90
C THR A 67 4.76 -16.07 -3.29
N PRO A 68 4.82 -14.76 -3.59
CA PRO A 68 5.81 -13.87 -2.99
C PRO A 68 5.39 -13.39 -1.61
N TYR A 69 6.35 -13.35 -0.68
CA TYR A 69 6.17 -12.86 0.68
C TYR A 69 7.24 -11.84 1.05
N LEU A 70 6.81 -10.74 1.65
CA LEU A 70 7.65 -9.75 2.31
C LEU A 70 7.78 -10.11 3.80
N LEU A 71 8.90 -9.76 4.43
CA LEU A 71 9.12 -9.99 5.87
C LEU A 71 8.84 -11.45 6.30
N GLY A 72 9.08 -12.41 5.39
CA GLY A 72 8.90 -13.84 5.58
C GLY A 72 7.45 -14.37 5.63
N SER A 73 6.43 -13.51 5.75
CA SER A 73 5.04 -13.98 5.93
C SER A 73 3.96 -13.08 5.31
N VAL A 74 4.30 -11.87 4.88
CA VAL A 74 3.34 -10.90 4.34
C VAL A 74 3.18 -11.11 2.84
N LYS A 75 2.06 -11.69 2.41
CA LYS A 75 1.83 -11.99 0.99
C LYS A 75 1.81 -10.69 0.16
N ILE A 76 2.61 -10.67 -0.90
CA ILE A 76 2.67 -9.56 -1.87
C ILE A 76 1.65 -9.82 -2.98
N LEU A 77 0.86 -8.80 -3.31
CA LEU A 77 -0.11 -8.83 -4.40
C LEU A 77 0.43 -8.10 -5.64
N ASN A 78 1.10 -6.98 -5.43
CA ASN A 78 1.67 -6.18 -6.52
C ASN A 78 2.76 -5.23 -5.98
N ILE A 79 3.77 -4.96 -6.80
CA ILE A 79 4.79 -3.94 -6.53
C ILE A 79 4.76 -2.94 -7.68
N SER A 80 4.63 -1.66 -7.35
CA SER A 80 4.70 -0.56 -8.31
C SER A 80 5.96 0.26 -8.09
N LEU A 81 6.90 0.15 -9.03
CA LEU A 81 8.15 0.90 -9.02
C LEU A 81 7.91 2.41 -9.21
N SER A 82 7.01 2.77 -10.13
CA SER A 82 6.75 4.17 -10.48
C SER A 82 6.03 4.95 -9.38
N LEU A 83 5.20 4.27 -8.58
CA LEU A 83 4.45 4.87 -7.48
C LEU A 83 5.16 4.73 -6.14
N GLY A 84 6.18 3.87 -6.05
CA GLY A 84 6.82 3.53 -4.77
C GLY A 84 5.86 2.86 -3.80
N GLN A 85 5.02 1.97 -4.33
CA GLN A 85 3.97 1.30 -3.58
C GLN A 85 4.10 -0.22 -3.67
N ALA A 86 3.73 -0.91 -2.59
CA ALA A 86 3.58 -2.34 -2.53
C ALA A 86 2.20 -2.68 -1.97
N ARG A 87 1.42 -3.46 -2.70
CA ARG A 87 0.14 -4.02 -2.23
C ARG A 87 0.41 -5.35 -1.57
N VAL A 88 -0.04 -5.50 -0.33
CA VAL A 88 0.18 -6.68 0.49
C VAL A 88 -1.09 -7.06 1.25
N ASN A 89 -1.19 -8.33 1.65
CA ASN A 89 -2.29 -8.80 2.49
C ASN A 89 -1.97 -8.59 3.97
N ASN A 90 -2.88 -7.98 4.73
CA ASN A 90 -2.84 -7.98 6.21
C ASN A 90 -3.98 -8.83 6.77
N PRO A 91 -3.81 -9.43 7.96
CA PRO A 91 -4.88 -10.17 8.60
C PRO A 91 -6.04 -9.29 9.08
N VAL A 92 -7.25 -9.82 9.02
CA VAL A 92 -8.43 -9.24 9.68
C VAL A 92 -8.45 -9.63 11.15
N SER A 93 -8.61 -8.66 12.05
CA SER A 93 -8.85 -8.89 13.48
C SER A 93 -10.32 -9.15 13.71
N SER A 94 -10.66 -10.09 14.60
CA SER A 94 -12.06 -10.40 14.90
C SER A 94 -12.33 -10.61 16.38
N GLN A 95 -13.55 -10.27 16.79
CA GLN A 95 -14.16 -10.55 18.07
C GLN A 95 -15.46 -11.30 17.82
N CYS A 96 -15.50 -12.60 18.10
CA CYS A 96 -16.62 -13.46 17.77
C CYS A 96 -17.19 -14.10 19.03
N TYR A 97 -18.51 -14.04 19.21
CA TYR A 97 -19.14 -14.81 20.28
C TYR A 97 -19.24 -16.28 19.89
N ASN A 98 -18.87 -17.16 20.81
CA ASN A 98 -19.05 -18.60 20.69
C ASN A 98 -20.17 -19.05 21.64
N SER A 99 -21.32 -19.41 21.08
CA SER A 99 -22.50 -19.84 21.84
C SER A 99 -22.36 -21.23 22.46
N THR A 100 -21.39 -22.04 22.02
CA THR A 100 -21.13 -23.36 22.60
C THR A 100 -20.35 -23.23 23.91
N THR A 101 -19.36 -22.35 23.93
CA THR A 101 -18.48 -22.11 25.09
C THR A 101 -18.92 -20.92 25.94
N ASN A 102 -19.89 -20.13 25.46
CA ASN A 102 -20.38 -18.89 26.07
C ASN A 102 -19.28 -17.84 26.31
N VAL A 103 -18.25 -17.81 25.47
CA VAL A 103 -17.16 -16.83 25.56
C VAL A 103 -16.98 -16.06 24.25
N VAL A 104 -16.41 -14.87 24.37
CA VAL A 104 -15.97 -14.07 23.23
C VAL A 104 -14.54 -14.48 22.86
N GLU A 105 -14.37 -14.96 21.64
CA GLU A 105 -13.09 -15.34 21.05
C GLU A 105 -12.49 -14.18 20.29
N TYR A 106 -11.19 -13.96 20.47
CA TYR A 106 -10.44 -12.94 19.76
C TYR A 106 -9.43 -13.58 18.82
N TYR A 107 -9.30 -13.03 17.62
CA TYR A 107 -8.30 -13.44 16.64
C TYR A 107 -7.57 -12.21 16.10
N ASN A 108 -6.24 -12.29 16.04
CA ASN A 108 -5.36 -11.20 15.60
C ASN A 108 -5.66 -9.84 16.25
N ASN A 109 -6.08 -9.82 17.53
CA ASN A 109 -6.40 -8.62 18.30
C ASN A 109 -5.14 -7.95 18.89
N SER A 110 -4.13 -7.72 18.05
CA SER A 110 -2.83 -7.20 18.50
C SER A 110 -2.19 -6.31 17.42
N VAL A 111 -0.90 -6.02 17.56
CA VAL A 111 -0.08 -5.30 16.58
C VAL A 111 -0.16 -6.01 15.24
N LEU A 112 -0.64 -5.31 14.20
CA LEU A 112 -0.73 -5.86 12.85
C LEU A 112 0.69 -5.99 12.28
N TRP A 113 1.40 -4.87 12.05
CA TRP A 113 2.83 -4.85 11.68
C TRP A 113 3.56 -3.65 12.31
N ASP A 114 4.78 -3.89 12.79
CA ASP A 114 5.74 -2.85 13.18
C ASP A 114 6.68 -2.54 12.02
N LEU A 115 6.44 -1.42 11.36
CA LEU A 115 7.22 -0.94 10.20
C LEU A 115 8.21 0.17 10.58
N ARG A 116 8.34 0.53 11.86
CA ARG A 116 9.15 1.68 12.31
C ARG A 116 10.60 1.61 11.90
N SER A 117 11.17 0.41 11.84
CA SER A 117 12.56 0.16 11.45
C SER A 117 12.71 -0.36 10.02
N LEU A 118 11.65 -0.28 9.21
CA LEU A 118 11.60 -0.83 7.87
C LEU A 118 11.46 0.28 6.82
N PRO A 119 11.82 0.02 5.55
CA PRO A 119 11.66 0.98 4.46
C PRO A 119 10.20 1.14 4.00
N TYR A 120 9.23 0.85 4.86
CA TYR A 120 7.80 0.79 4.55
C TYR A 120 6.98 1.69 5.48
N GLY A 121 5.90 2.28 4.95
CA GLY A 121 4.88 3.00 5.73
C GLY A 121 3.48 2.74 5.17
N TYR A 122 2.45 2.85 5.99
CA TYR A 122 1.08 2.72 5.50
C TYR A 122 0.68 3.96 4.70
N ASN A 123 0.22 3.77 3.45
CA ASN A 123 -0.24 4.90 2.64
C ASN A 123 -1.58 5.44 3.20
N GLN A 124 -1.61 6.71 3.63
CA GLN A 124 -2.78 7.30 4.28
C GLN A 124 -3.96 7.62 3.35
N GLU A 125 -3.72 7.75 2.05
CA GLU A 125 -4.76 8.13 1.07
C GLU A 125 -5.41 6.89 0.48
N LEU A 126 -4.63 5.82 0.36
CA LEU A 126 -5.05 4.57 -0.22
C LEU A 126 -5.53 3.57 0.82
N ASN A 127 -5.31 3.79 2.12
CA ASN A 127 -5.82 2.91 3.17
C ASN A 127 -6.81 3.60 4.11
N LYS A 128 -7.74 2.81 4.63
CA LYS A 128 -8.65 3.19 5.71
C LYS A 128 -8.72 2.08 6.75
N PHE A 129 -9.03 2.47 7.99
CA PHE A 129 -9.43 1.52 9.02
C PHE A 129 -10.94 1.34 8.99
N VAL A 130 -11.39 0.09 9.06
CA VAL A 130 -12.80 -0.27 8.98
C VAL A 130 -13.15 -1.21 10.12
N VAL A 131 -14.27 -0.92 10.78
CA VAL A 131 -14.92 -1.81 11.74
C VAL A 131 -16.24 -2.28 11.16
N MET A 132 -16.42 -3.59 11.10
CA MET A 132 -17.64 -4.23 10.60
C MET A 132 -18.25 -5.14 11.66
N GLY A 133 -19.56 -5.30 11.62
CA GLY A 133 -20.31 -6.09 12.58
C GLY A 133 -21.27 -5.23 13.39
N CYS A 134 -22.00 -5.88 14.28
CA CYS A 134 -22.99 -5.24 15.14
C CYS A 134 -22.53 -5.23 16.59
N ASP A 135 -22.81 -4.12 17.27
CA ASP A 135 -22.33 -3.82 18.62
C ASP A 135 -20.82 -4.06 18.76
N THR A 136 -20.07 -3.47 17.83
CA THR A 136 -18.61 -3.64 17.76
C THR A 136 -17.95 -2.27 17.84
N LEU A 137 -17.04 -2.11 18.79
CA LEU A 137 -16.17 -0.94 18.92
C LEU A 137 -14.72 -1.43 18.91
N ALA A 138 -13.94 -0.95 17.93
CA ALA A 138 -12.51 -1.18 17.90
C ALA A 138 -11.74 0.14 17.88
N TYR A 139 -10.60 0.12 18.54
CA TYR A 139 -9.61 1.19 18.54
C TYR A 139 -8.43 0.82 17.65
N LEU A 140 -7.90 1.83 16.97
CA LEU A 140 -6.67 1.76 16.23
C LEU A 140 -5.66 2.71 16.88
N THR A 141 -4.58 2.16 17.41
CA THR A 141 -3.45 2.97 17.87
C THR A 141 -2.43 3.08 16.74
N PHE A 142 -2.11 4.32 16.38
CA PHE A 142 -1.08 4.67 15.43
C PHE A 142 0.13 5.20 16.19
N VAL A 143 1.33 4.83 15.76
CA VAL A 143 2.56 5.52 16.19
C VAL A 143 3.18 6.19 14.98
N SER A 144 3.55 7.47 15.15
CA SER A 144 4.30 8.26 14.20
C SER A 144 5.45 8.93 14.97
N GLY A 145 6.65 8.36 14.83
CA GLY A 145 7.82 8.77 15.60
C GLY A 145 7.61 8.64 17.12
N LYS A 146 7.53 9.78 17.82
CA LYS A 146 7.30 9.86 19.27
C LYS A 146 5.84 10.13 19.65
N ILE A 147 4.96 10.34 18.66
CA ILE A 147 3.56 10.68 18.87
C ILE A 147 2.73 9.42 18.67
N SER A 148 1.79 9.17 19.58
CA SER A 148 0.75 8.16 19.41
C SER A 148 -0.60 8.82 19.22
N TYR A 149 -1.36 8.32 18.25
CA TYR A 149 -2.75 8.70 18.01
C TYR A 149 -3.64 7.50 18.27
N VAL A 150 -4.85 7.72 18.78
CA VAL A 150 -5.86 6.67 18.92
C VAL A 150 -7.09 7.10 18.15
N GLY A 151 -7.43 6.32 17.12
CA GLY A 151 -8.72 6.39 16.44
C GLY A 151 -9.65 5.33 16.99
N GLY A 152 -10.96 5.60 17.00
CA GLY A 152 -11.98 4.65 17.41
C GLY A 152 -13.12 4.63 16.40
N CYS A 153 -13.72 3.47 16.24
CA CYS A 153 -14.78 3.28 15.24
C CYS A 153 -15.81 2.30 15.81
N ILE A 154 -17.04 2.79 15.94
CA ILE A 154 -18.17 2.04 16.49
C ILE A 154 -19.17 1.71 15.38
N SER A 155 -19.65 0.48 15.38
CA SER A 155 -20.75 0.04 14.54
C SER A 155 -21.84 -0.61 15.40
N ARG A 156 -23.08 -0.14 15.24
CA ARG A 156 -24.24 -0.68 15.96
C ARG A 156 -25.39 -1.06 15.03
N CYS A 157 -26.09 -2.12 15.43
CA CYS A 157 -27.31 -2.57 14.76
C CYS A 157 -28.26 -3.07 15.85
N ILE A 158 -29.55 -2.75 15.75
CA ILE A 158 -30.53 -3.07 16.79
C ILE A 158 -31.32 -4.34 16.43
N SER A 159 -31.40 -4.71 15.15
CA SER A 159 -32.13 -5.91 14.71
C SER A 159 -31.74 -6.35 13.31
N LEU A 160 -32.07 -7.61 12.97
CA LEU A 160 -32.07 -8.11 11.59
C LEU A 160 -32.84 -7.21 10.61
N LYS A 161 -33.94 -6.61 11.06
CA LYS A 161 -34.73 -5.68 10.25
C LYS A 161 -33.94 -4.42 9.90
N SER A 162 -33.18 -3.89 10.86
CA SER A 162 -32.28 -2.74 10.63
C SER A 162 -31.17 -3.07 9.63
N LEU A 163 -30.67 -4.32 9.65
CA LEU A 163 -29.68 -4.79 8.68
C LEU A 163 -30.25 -4.91 7.27
N ASN A 164 -31.44 -5.51 7.13
CA ASN A 164 -32.08 -5.69 5.84
C ASN A 164 -32.48 -4.37 5.17
N ALA A 165 -32.65 -3.30 5.95
CA ALA A 165 -32.92 -1.96 5.44
C ALA A 165 -31.65 -1.19 5.05
N LEU A 166 -30.46 -1.69 5.40
CA LEU A 166 -29.19 -1.02 5.12
C LEU A 166 -28.80 -1.25 3.66
N PRO A 167 -28.60 -0.19 2.85
CA PRO A 167 -28.09 -0.36 1.50
C PRO A 167 -26.62 -0.78 1.54
N ASN A 168 -26.23 -1.67 0.63
CA ASN A 168 -24.83 -1.98 0.36
C ASN A 168 -24.05 -0.70 0.01
N GLY A 169 -22.77 -0.67 0.37
CA GLY A 169 -21.86 0.46 0.15
C GLY A 169 -21.91 1.54 1.24
N SER A 170 -22.89 1.53 2.15
CA SER A 170 -22.94 2.47 3.27
C SER A 170 -22.05 2.01 4.44
N CYS A 171 -21.11 2.86 4.86
CA CYS A 171 -20.23 2.58 6.00
C CYS A 171 -20.10 3.82 6.90
N SER A 172 -21.13 4.06 7.70
CA SER A 172 -21.28 5.30 8.49
C SER A 172 -21.88 5.06 9.89
N GLY A 173 -21.46 3.98 10.55
CA GLY A 173 -21.78 3.67 11.95
C GLY A 173 -22.87 2.60 12.17
N ILE A 174 -23.52 2.13 11.10
CA ILE A 174 -24.52 1.06 11.16
C ILE A 174 -23.98 -0.14 10.38
N GLY A 175 -23.68 -1.24 11.06
CA GLY A 175 -23.04 -2.43 10.46
C GLY A 175 -21.58 -2.23 10.03
N CYS A 176 -21.21 -1.02 9.59
CA CYS A 176 -19.88 -0.65 9.17
C CYS A 176 -19.56 0.78 9.61
N CYS A 177 -18.35 0.99 10.12
CA CYS A 177 -17.76 2.29 10.38
C CYS A 177 -16.36 2.33 9.77
N GLN A 178 -15.91 3.50 9.31
CA GLN A 178 -14.56 3.68 8.79
C GLN A 178 -13.95 5.00 9.27
N ILE A 179 -12.63 5.01 9.45
CA ILE A 179 -11.85 6.22 9.76
C ILE A 179 -10.60 6.29 8.87
N ALA A 180 -10.17 7.52 8.57
CA ALA A 180 -8.89 7.78 7.92
C ALA A 180 -7.74 7.49 8.89
N ILE A 181 -6.56 7.16 8.34
CA ILE A 181 -5.35 6.99 9.13
C ILE A 181 -4.48 8.25 9.09
N PRO A 182 -3.75 8.59 10.18
CA PRO A 182 -2.79 9.67 10.17
C PRO A 182 -1.65 9.44 9.17
N ARG A 183 -1.03 10.54 8.73
CA ARG A 183 0.24 10.49 7.97
C ARG A 183 1.35 9.85 8.81
N ASP A 184 2.35 9.32 8.10
CA ASP A 184 3.57 8.75 8.71
C ASP A 184 3.27 7.63 9.71
N THR A 185 2.19 6.88 9.46
CA THR A 185 1.81 5.72 10.25
C THR A 185 2.72 4.56 9.89
N ASN A 186 3.50 4.10 10.86
CA ASN A 186 4.42 2.96 10.71
C ASN A 186 4.22 1.87 11.75
N LEU A 187 3.30 2.04 12.69
CA LEU A 187 2.84 0.99 13.60
C LEU A 187 1.33 1.08 13.72
N ILE A 188 0.67 -0.07 13.62
CA ILE A 188 -0.77 -0.18 13.80
C ILE A 188 -1.07 -1.26 14.83
N LYS A 189 -1.82 -0.91 15.87
CA LYS A 189 -2.35 -1.84 16.87
C LYS A 189 -3.86 -1.76 16.92
N VAL A 190 -4.51 -2.92 16.80
CA VAL A 190 -5.97 -3.06 16.89
C VAL A 190 -6.34 -3.60 18.27
N ASP A 191 -7.31 -2.97 18.92
CA ASP A 191 -7.90 -3.45 20.16
C ASP A 191 -9.43 -3.34 20.08
N PHE A 192 -10.16 -4.34 20.58
CA PHE A 192 -11.62 -4.28 20.70
C PHE A 192 -12.00 -3.84 22.12
N ASP A 193 -13.03 -3.01 22.23
CA ASP A 193 -13.64 -2.69 23.51
C ASP A 193 -14.51 -3.87 23.96
N ASN A 194 -14.16 -4.51 25.06
CA ASN A 194 -14.86 -5.71 25.52
C ASN A 194 -16.32 -5.46 25.95
N ARG A 195 -16.72 -4.20 26.17
CA ARG A 195 -18.09 -3.82 26.52
C ARG A 195 -19.03 -3.80 25.33
N TYR A 196 -18.49 -3.79 24.11
CA TYR A 196 -19.22 -3.82 22.85
C TYR A 196 -18.91 -5.15 22.19
N ASN A 197 -19.81 -6.11 22.33
CA ASN A 197 -19.66 -7.42 21.72
C ASN A 197 -21.01 -8.06 21.45
N THR A 198 -21.01 -9.08 20.61
CA THR A 198 -22.23 -9.69 20.08
C THR A 198 -22.98 -10.56 21.10
N ALA A 199 -22.44 -10.80 22.31
CA ALA A 199 -23.12 -11.56 23.36
C ALA A 199 -24.31 -10.80 23.97
N PHE A 200 -24.28 -9.47 23.95
CA PHE A 200 -25.33 -8.64 24.54
C PHE A 200 -26.59 -8.63 23.66
N GLU A 201 -27.77 -8.61 24.29
CA GLU A 201 -29.09 -8.50 23.63
C GLU A 201 -29.40 -9.52 22.50
N GLY A 202 -28.64 -10.62 22.40
CA GLY A 202 -28.86 -11.65 21.39
C GLY A 202 -28.35 -11.29 19.99
N VAL A 203 -27.48 -10.28 19.85
CA VAL A 203 -26.91 -9.86 18.55
C VAL A 203 -26.22 -11.01 17.82
N TYR A 204 -25.56 -11.92 18.55
CA TYR A 204 -24.90 -13.10 18.00
C TYR A 204 -25.81 -14.02 17.18
N LEU A 205 -27.13 -13.96 17.37
CA LEU A 205 -28.11 -14.76 16.61
C LEU A 205 -28.16 -14.38 15.12
N PHE A 206 -27.70 -13.19 14.78
CA PHE A 206 -27.67 -12.71 13.40
C PHE A 206 -26.37 -12.06 12.97
N SER A 207 -25.53 -11.63 13.91
CA SER A 207 -24.20 -11.08 13.66
C SER A 207 -23.27 -11.64 14.72
N ARG A 208 -22.63 -12.77 14.41
CA ARG A 208 -21.78 -13.49 15.36
C ARG A 208 -20.48 -12.76 15.69
N CYS A 209 -19.89 -12.10 14.69
CA CYS A 209 -18.56 -11.52 14.77
C CYS A 209 -18.57 -10.01 14.53
N GLY A 210 -17.72 -9.31 15.28
CA GLY A 210 -17.18 -8.01 14.94
C GLY A 210 -15.80 -8.15 14.32
N TYR A 211 -15.49 -7.32 13.33
CA TYR A 211 -14.23 -7.31 12.60
C TYR A 211 -13.61 -5.92 12.63
N ALA A 212 -12.28 -5.88 12.67
CA ALA A 212 -11.49 -4.67 12.58
C ALA A 212 -10.33 -4.93 11.62
N LEU A 213 -10.16 -4.07 10.61
CA LEU A 213 -9.21 -4.30 9.53
C LEU A 213 -8.74 -3.00 8.90
N MET A 214 -7.54 -3.07 8.35
CA MET A 214 -7.02 -2.10 7.40
C MET A 214 -7.35 -2.56 5.98
N MET A 215 -7.65 -1.63 5.07
CA MET A 215 -7.88 -1.98 3.67
C MET A 215 -7.72 -0.83 2.69
N GLU A 216 -7.48 -1.19 1.42
CA GLU A 216 -7.44 -0.27 0.30
C GLU A 216 -8.79 0.45 0.08
N THR A 217 -8.77 1.78 -0.09
CA THR A 217 -9.97 2.62 -0.17
C THR A 217 -10.82 2.35 -1.40
N THR A 218 -10.19 2.06 -2.54
CA THR A 218 -10.85 1.83 -3.85
C THR A 218 -11.23 0.37 -4.10
N GLY A 219 -10.80 -0.56 -3.24
CA GLY A 219 -11.03 -1.99 -3.42
C GLY A 219 -12.25 -2.56 -2.68
N PHE A 220 -12.85 -1.79 -1.76
CA PHE A 220 -13.88 -2.31 -0.87
C PHE A 220 -15.19 -1.54 -0.89
N ILE A 221 -16.23 -2.27 -1.27
CA ILE A 221 -17.62 -1.87 -1.13
C ILE A 221 -18.22 -2.72 -0.02
N PHE A 222 -18.69 -2.05 1.03
CA PHE A 222 -19.36 -2.72 2.13
C PHE A 222 -20.58 -3.53 1.62
N ASN A 223 -20.70 -4.76 2.08
CA ASN A 223 -21.83 -5.63 1.80
C ASN A 223 -22.44 -6.09 3.12
N THR A 224 -23.76 -6.03 3.24
CA THR A 224 -24.49 -6.48 4.44
C THR A 224 -24.26 -7.96 4.76
N ALA A 225 -23.90 -8.78 3.77
CA ALA A 225 -23.54 -10.19 3.97
C ALA A 225 -22.40 -10.34 4.99
N TYR A 226 -21.42 -9.43 5.02
CA TYR A 226 -20.30 -9.46 5.96
C TYR A 226 -20.73 -9.35 7.43
N LEU A 227 -21.95 -8.91 7.70
CA LEU A 227 -22.50 -8.83 9.05
C LEU A 227 -23.13 -10.15 9.50
N THR A 228 -23.65 -10.92 8.54
CA THR A 228 -24.46 -12.12 8.82
C THR A 228 -23.69 -13.42 8.55
N THR A 229 -22.55 -13.34 7.87
CA THR A 229 -21.69 -14.48 7.53
C THR A 229 -20.33 -14.35 8.20
N ASP A 230 -19.66 -15.49 8.37
CA ASP A 230 -18.28 -15.53 8.86
C ASP A 230 -17.25 -15.33 7.73
N GLU A 231 -17.63 -14.65 6.63
CA GLU A 231 -16.80 -14.55 5.42
C GLU A 231 -15.45 -13.88 5.70
N LEU A 232 -15.41 -12.92 6.62
CA LEU A 232 -14.19 -12.21 7.01
C LEU A 232 -13.39 -12.91 8.11
N TYR A 233 -13.92 -13.99 8.69
CA TYR A 233 -13.23 -14.74 9.73
C TYR A 233 -11.96 -15.40 9.17
N ARG A 234 -10.81 -15.11 9.79
CA ARG A 234 -9.48 -15.59 9.37
C ARG A 234 -9.16 -15.27 7.90
N LYS A 235 -9.69 -14.16 7.38
CA LYS A 235 -9.30 -13.63 6.09
C LYS A 235 -8.18 -12.61 6.21
N GLU A 236 -7.63 -12.30 5.05
CA GLU A 236 -6.69 -11.21 4.86
C GLU A 236 -7.29 -10.22 3.87
N MET A 237 -6.90 -8.95 4.01
CA MET A 237 -7.34 -7.87 3.14
C MET A 237 -6.15 -7.12 2.55
N PRO A 238 -6.28 -6.57 1.34
CA PRO A 238 -5.22 -5.82 0.71
C PRO A 238 -5.04 -4.46 1.38
N VAL A 239 -3.80 -4.10 1.66
CA VAL A 239 -3.36 -2.75 2.04
C VAL A 239 -2.22 -2.30 1.16
N VAL A 240 -2.07 -0.98 1.03
CA VAL A 240 -1.02 -0.34 0.25
C VAL A 240 0.06 0.20 1.19
N LEU A 241 1.28 -0.27 1.04
CA LEU A 241 2.45 0.30 1.69
C LEU A 241 3.17 1.23 0.73
N ASP A 242 3.55 2.41 1.19
CA ASP A 242 4.58 3.20 0.53
C ASP A 242 5.95 2.64 0.93
N TRP A 243 6.90 2.67 0.01
CA TRP A 243 8.27 2.22 0.27
C TRP A 243 9.30 3.17 -0.31
N ALA A 244 10.46 3.23 0.35
CA ALA A 244 11.57 4.07 -0.08
C ALA A 244 12.92 3.45 0.26
N THR A 245 13.90 3.68 -0.61
CA THR A 245 15.31 3.40 -0.35
C THR A 245 15.96 4.58 0.36
N GLN A 246 16.85 4.32 1.31
CA GLN A 246 17.68 5.36 1.89
C GLN A 246 18.76 5.76 0.86
N ALA A 247 18.96 7.06 0.65
CA ALA A 247 20.06 7.56 -0.17
C ALA A 247 21.40 7.25 0.50
N GLY A 248 22.04 6.14 0.09
CA GLY A 248 23.49 6.04 0.18
C GLY A 248 24.12 7.09 -0.74
N SER A 249 25.30 7.60 -0.36
CA SER A 249 26.11 8.41 -1.26
C SER A 249 26.56 7.53 -2.43
N TRP A 250 25.83 7.57 -3.54
CA TRP A 250 26.19 6.81 -4.74
C TRP A 250 27.40 7.47 -5.42
N VAL A 251 28.57 6.83 -5.33
CA VAL A 251 29.65 7.08 -6.29
C VAL A 251 29.37 6.18 -7.49
N ILE A 252 28.83 6.73 -8.56
CA ILE A 252 28.74 6.02 -9.83
C ILE A 252 30.18 5.97 -10.40
N SER A 253 30.95 4.93 -10.06
CA SER A 253 32.24 4.70 -10.72
C SER A 253 31.97 4.06 -12.08
N ALA A 254 31.83 4.88 -13.12
CA ALA A 254 31.88 4.38 -14.49
C ALA A 254 33.31 3.92 -14.78
N THR A 255 33.60 2.64 -14.60
CA THR A 255 34.83 2.02 -15.12
C THR A 255 34.65 1.72 -16.59
N ALA A 256 34.64 2.76 -17.41
CA ALA A 256 34.96 2.70 -18.83
C ALA A 256 35.45 4.08 -19.23
N SER A 257 36.74 4.20 -19.52
CA SER A 257 37.38 5.43 -19.97
C SER A 257 36.69 5.95 -21.22
N MET A 258 35.86 6.99 -21.10
CA MET A 258 35.38 7.78 -22.24
C MET A 258 35.61 9.26 -21.95
N VAL A 259 36.54 9.84 -22.71
CA VAL A 259 36.89 11.26 -22.71
C VAL A 259 35.96 11.98 -23.67
N ILE A 260 35.10 12.89 -23.21
CA ILE A 260 34.30 13.76 -24.11
C ILE A 260 34.16 15.18 -23.55
N LYS A 261 34.42 16.17 -24.43
CA LYS A 261 34.40 17.64 -24.22
C LYS A 261 32.99 18.23 -24.07
N ALA A 262 32.87 19.33 -23.32
CA ALA A 262 31.61 20.02 -22.99
C ALA A 262 31.46 21.41 -23.68
N THR A 263 30.20 21.83 -23.89
CA THR A 263 29.76 23.23 -24.12
C THR A 263 28.43 23.47 -23.39
N HIS A 264 28.25 24.64 -22.77
CA HIS A 264 27.36 24.94 -21.64
C HIS A 264 26.18 25.87 -22.03
N THR A 265 24.97 25.67 -21.43
CA THR A 265 23.86 26.65 -21.13
C THR A 265 22.54 25.87 -20.90
N SER A 266 21.61 26.08 -19.95
CA SER A 266 21.47 26.88 -18.71
C SER A 266 20.17 26.45 -17.97
N LYS A 267 20.23 26.38 -16.63
CA LYS A 267 19.20 26.53 -15.56
C LYS A 267 17.69 26.60 -15.91
N GLU A 268 16.90 25.74 -15.27
CA GLU A 268 15.65 26.10 -14.55
C GLU A 268 15.17 24.96 -13.62
N ALA A 269 14.99 25.27 -12.33
CA ALA A 269 14.46 24.35 -11.31
C ALA A 269 13.12 24.91 -10.81
N ALA A 270 12.02 24.21 -11.08
CA ALA A 270 10.69 24.60 -10.63
C ALA A 270 10.30 23.86 -9.34
N LYS A 271 10.04 24.65 -8.30
CA LYS A 271 9.29 24.27 -7.10
C LYS A 271 7.84 23.98 -7.49
N THR A 272 7.40 22.73 -7.39
CA THR A 272 5.96 22.39 -7.34
C THR A 272 5.74 21.11 -6.54
N SER A 273 4.91 21.19 -5.50
CA SER A 273 4.41 20.06 -4.73
C SER A 273 3.40 19.27 -5.56
N MET A 274 3.89 18.29 -6.30
CA MET A 274 3.07 17.38 -7.07
C MET A 274 3.72 16.01 -7.02
N ASN A 275 2.93 14.97 -6.72
CA ASN A 275 3.29 13.55 -6.81
C ASN A 275 3.54 13.16 -8.27
N VAL A 276 4.47 13.84 -8.94
CA VAL A 276 4.86 13.62 -10.32
C VAL A 276 6.26 12.99 -10.26
N PRO A 277 6.47 11.80 -10.85
CA PRO A 277 7.80 11.24 -10.95
C PRO A 277 8.73 12.25 -11.62
N ILE A 278 9.72 12.74 -10.88
CA ILE A 278 10.68 13.74 -11.37
C ILE A 278 11.64 13.05 -12.34
N LYS A 279 11.31 13.08 -13.64
CA LYS A 279 12.23 12.61 -14.69
C LYS A 279 13.36 13.62 -14.88
N ILE A 280 14.47 13.40 -14.19
CA ILE A 280 15.70 14.13 -14.48
C ILE A 280 16.34 13.49 -15.72
N HIS A 281 16.24 14.15 -16.88
CA HIS A 281 17.08 13.78 -18.03
C HIS A 281 18.43 14.47 -17.86
N ALA A 282 19.37 13.80 -17.17
CA ALA A 282 20.76 14.21 -17.18
C ALA A 282 21.49 13.46 -18.31
N PRO A 283 22.13 14.16 -19.27
CA PRO A 283 23.15 13.55 -20.11
C PRO A 283 24.24 12.97 -19.19
N ILE A 284 24.89 11.86 -19.57
CA ILE A 284 26.00 11.26 -18.81
C ILE A 284 27.26 12.13 -18.92
N GLN A 285 27.20 13.33 -18.33
CA GLN A 285 28.24 14.36 -18.30
C GLN A 285 28.35 15.07 -16.94
N GLU A 286 27.51 14.73 -15.95
CA GLU A 286 27.57 15.29 -14.59
C GLU A 286 27.62 14.19 -13.52
N SER A 287 28.43 14.40 -12.48
CA SER A 287 28.26 13.72 -11.20
C SER A 287 26.94 14.19 -10.58
N VAL A 288 25.90 13.35 -10.61
CA VAL A 288 24.62 13.68 -9.99
C VAL A 288 24.77 13.52 -8.47
N THR A 289 25.02 14.62 -7.77
CA THR A 289 24.89 14.65 -6.32
C THR A 289 23.40 14.67 -5.98
N ILE A 290 22.88 13.49 -5.62
CA ILE A 290 21.50 13.37 -5.13
C ILE A 290 21.45 13.99 -3.73
N PRO A 291 20.60 15.00 -3.48
CA PRO A 291 20.43 15.57 -2.14
C PRO A 291 20.06 14.47 -1.15
N LYS A 292 20.48 14.59 0.12
CA LYS A 292 19.99 13.69 1.17
C LYS A 292 18.45 13.75 1.18
N GLY A 293 17.81 12.60 0.97
CA GLY A 293 16.35 12.45 0.87
C GLY A 293 15.96 10.98 0.69
N HIS A 294 14.65 10.71 0.74
CA HIS A 294 14.08 9.39 0.48
C HIS A 294 13.76 9.24 -1.02
N PHE A 295 14.25 8.19 -1.66
CA PHE A 295 14.03 7.93 -3.10
C PHE A 295 13.41 6.56 -3.30
N THR A 296 12.52 6.45 -4.27
CA THR A 296 11.86 5.20 -4.61
C THR A 296 12.76 4.32 -5.47
N ALA A 297 13.38 4.84 -6.53
CA ALA A 297 14.25 4.03 -7.38
C ALA A 297 15.21 4.85 -8.23
N LEU A 298 16.37 4.27 -8.55
CA LEU A 298 17.32 4.76 -9.55
C LEU A 298 17.39 3.71 -10.67
N VAL A 299 17.03 4.11 -11.88
CA VAL A 299 17.04 3.23 -13.05
C VAL A 299 17.98 3.79 -14.10
N LEU A 300 18.99 3.00 -14.47
CA LEU A 300 19.81 3.22 -15.66
C LEU A 300 19.10 2.56 -16.85
N SER A 301 18.73 3.33 -17.87
CA SER A 301 18.08 2.77 -19.06
C SER A 301 19.10 2.41 -20.14
N ASP A 302 18.83 1.31 -20.84
CA ASP A 302 19.70 0.66 -21.81
C ASP A 302 20.16 1.60 -22.95
N GLY A 303 21.44 1.50 -23.32
CA GLY A 303 22.13 2.39 -24.26
C GLY A 303 22.97 3.52 -23.62
N ALA A 304 23.28 3.44 -22.32
CA ALA A 304 24.29 4.24 -21.62
C ALA A 304 24.19 5.77 -21.79
N LYS A 305 22.97 6.35 -21.81
CA LYS A 305 22.81 7.81 -21.99
C LYS A 305 21.83 8.53 -21.04
N SER A 306 21.12 7.84 -20.15
CA SER A 306 20.17 8.48 -19.23
C SER A 306 20.02 7.77 -17.88
N LEU A 307 19.96 8.58 -16.81
CA LEU A 307 19.63 8.18 -15.45
C LEU A 307 18.18 8.63 -15.15
N THR A 308 17.30 7.73 -14.72
CA THR A 308 15.95 8.09 -14.25
C THR A 308 15.87 7.95 -12.73
N ILE A 309 15.49 9.03 -12.05
CA ILE A 309 15.29 9.05 -10.59
C ILE A 309 13.79 9.07 -10.30
N TYR A 310 13.31 8.12 -9.49
CA TYR A 310 11.97 8.14 -8.94
C TYR A 310 12.07 8.68 -7.51
N ALA A 311 11.62 9.92 -7.31
CA ALA A 311 11.53 10.55 -6.00
C ALA A 311 10.06 10.59 -5.58
N ASN A 312 9.76 10.12 -4.37
CA ASN A 312 8.46 10.36 -3.74
C ASN A 312 8.64 11.51 -2.74
N SER A 313 7.94 12.62 -2.96
CA SER A 313 8.11 13.87 -2.19
C SER A 313 7.44 13.84 -0.81
N THR A 314 6.96 12.69 -0.33
CA THR A 314 6.09 12.63 0.86
C THR A 314 6.80 12.39 2.19
N TRP A 315 8.12 12.27 2.23
CA TRP A 315 8.88 12.06 3.47
C TRP A 315 9.75 13.29 3.78
N HIS A 316 9.29 14.11 4.72
CA HIS A 316 10.01 15.28 5.26
C HIS A 316 10.67 14.96 6.60
#